data_AF-A0AAU6WT96-F1
#
_entry.id   AF-A0AAU6WT96-F1
#
_cell.length_a   1.000
_cell.length_b   1.000
_cell.length_c   1.000
_cell.angle_alpha   90.00
_cell.angle_beta   90.00
_cell.angle_gamma   90.00
#
_symmetry.space_group_name_H-M   'P 1'
#
loop_
_entity.id
_entity.type
_entity.pdbx_description
1 polymer ?
#
loop_
_entity_poly.entity_id
_entity_poly.type
_entity_poly.pdbx_seq_one_letter_code
_entity_poly.pdbx_strand_id
1 'polypeptide(L)'
;MNETFAGKLGFNPKTALGKEFFTGWDGKKKYTILGVVKDVNYAGVEQTVMPIVYFNYDRNWVKNNMNNLQIKISGKDINGTLARIKEFWTTKAEPGYPYEFEFVDKQFAKTFEKFQKQQTLFTTLNIVVLVIALLGLFALSSLLIEQKLKDVAIKKTLGADEKTIVWDLTKRFLLICVLAVFMSIPFGYYAMNEWLKDFAYRIEMPVWPYILSMLLLLILTFVVVSLKAYRATKINLVKYLKYE
;
A
#
# COMPACT_ATOMS: atom_id res chain seq x y z
N MET A 1 -17.21 -14.74 -23.69
CA MET A 1 -17.47 -13.72 -22.63
C MET A 1 -16.67 -14.08 -21.39
N ASN A 2 -16.52 -13.18 -20.42
CA ASN A 2 -15.89 -13.51 -19.13
C ASN A 2 -16.90 -14.06 -18.10
N GLU A 3 -16.39 -14.62 -17.00
CA GLU A 3 -17.19 -15.18 -15.91
C GLU A 3 -18.10 -14.14 -15.25
N THR A 4 -17.60 -12.93 -15.00
CA THR A 4 -18.42 -11.85 -14.42
C THR A 4 -19.63 -11.49 -15.30
N PHE A 5 -19.48 -11.43 -16.63
CA PHE A 5 -20.61 -11.17 -17.52
C PHE A 5 -21.61 -12.32 -17.54
N ALA A 6 -21.13 -13.58 -17.57
CA ALA A 6 -22.00 -14.75 -17.50
C ALA A 6 -22.84 -14.74 -16.20
N GLY A 7 -22.21 -14.42 -15.07
CA GLY A 7 -22.88 -14.29 -13.77
C GLY A 7 -23.95 -13.20 -13.77
N LYS A 8 -23.69 -12.02 -14.36
CA LYS A 8 -24.68 -10.94 -14.48
C LYS A 8 -25.90 -11.32 -15.33
N LEU A 9 -25.74 -12.22 -16.29
CA LEU A 9 -26.84 -12.79 -17.09
C LEU A 9 -27.59 -13.92 -16.38
N GLY A 10 -27.21 -14.26 -15.14
CA GLY A 10 -27.76 -15.39 -14.40
C GLY A 10 -27.31 -16.76 -14.92
N PHE A 11 -26.27 -16.80 -15.75
CA PHE A 11 -25.71 -18.05 -16.27
C PHE A 11 -24.57 -18.57 -15.41
N ASN A 12 -24.59 -19.87 -15.11
CA ASN A 12 -23.43 -20.53 -14.54
C ASN A 12 -22.39 -20.77 -15.66
N PRO A 13 -21.13 -20.31 -15.51
CA PRO A 13 -20.07 -20.45 -16.51
C PRO A 13 -19.93 -21.86 -17.11
N LYS A 14 -20.15 -22.91 -16.31
CA LYS A 14 -20.05 -24.31 -16.75
C LYS A 14 -21.20 -24.76 -17.65
N THR A 15 -22.34 -24.07 -17.60
CA THR A 15 -23.57 -24.42 -18.34
C THR A 15 -23.97 -23.34 -19.36
N ALA A 16 -23.16 -22.28 -19.48
CA ALA A 16 -23.46 -21.13 -20.32
C ALA A 16 -23.25 -21.41 -21.81
N LEU A 17 -22.46 -22.44 -22.16
CA LEU A 17 -22.15 -22.80 -23.55
C LEU A 17 -23.43 -23.13 -24.34
N GLY A 18 -23.51 -22.62 -25.56
CA GLY A 18 -24.65 -22.84 -26.47
C GLY A 18 -25.90 -22.03 -26.16
N LYS A 19 -25.99 -21.36 -25.00
CA LYS A 19 -27.10 -20.45 -24.70
C LYS A 19 -27.03 -19.19 -25.57
N GLU A 20 -28.17 -18.54 -25.76
CA GLU A 20 -28.27 -17.29 -26.50
C GLU A 20 -28.51 -16.12 -25.57
N PHE A 21 -27.94 -14.96 -25.91
CA PHE A 21 -28.21 -13.71 -25.21
C PHE A 21 -28.32 -12.54 -26.19
N PHE A 22 -28.95 -11.46 -25.72
CA PHE A 22 -29.00 -10.19 -26.43
C PHE A 22 -27.99 -9.22 -25.81
N THR A 23 -27.31 -8.43 -26.65
CA THR A 23 -26.34 -7.41 -26.20
C THR A 23 -27.01 -6.13 -25.69
N GLY A 24 -28.33 -6.01 -25.78
CA GLY A 24 -29.11 -4.85 -25.33
C GLY A 24 -29.03 -3.63 -26.28
N TRP A 25 -27.91 -3.39 -26.96
CA TRP A 25 -27.72 -2.22 -27.83
C TRP A 25 -28.20 -2.42 -29.27
N ASP A 26 -28.08 -3.65 -29.78
CA ASP A 26 -28.55 -4.02 -31.13
C ASP A 26 -30.03 -4.43 -31.09
N GLY A 27 -30.48 -5.04 -29.98
CA GLY A 27 -31.88 -5.44 -29.70
C GLY A 27 -32.49 -6.47 -30.66
N LYS A 28 -31.89 -6.67 -31.83
CA LYS A 28 -32.45 -7.43 -32.96
C LYS A 28 -31.74 -8.75 -33.21
N LYS A 29 -30.50 -8.91 -32.75
CA LYS A 29 -29.67 -10.09 -32.99
C LYS A 29 -29.36 -10.83 -31.68
N LYS A 30 -29.62 -12.14 -31.68
CA LYS A 30 -29.18 -13.06 -30.64
C LYS A 30 -27.76 -13.53 -30.92
N TYR A 31 -26.98 -13.67 -29.86
CA TYR A 31 -25.61 -14.16 -29.91
C TYR A 31 -25.50 -15.44 -29.11
N THR A 32 -24.93 -16.48 -29.71
CA THR A 32 -24.68 -17.77 -29.06
C THR A 32 -23.36 -17.73 -28.29
N ILE A 33 -23.37 -18.26 -27.06
CA ILE A 33 -22.19 -18.33 -26.20
C ILE A 33 -21.31 -19.49 -26.65
N LEU A 34 -20.18 -19.18 -27.28
CA LEU A 34 -19.18 -20.17 -27.71
C LEU A 34 -18.17 -20.54 -26.63
N GLY A 35 -17.98 -19.66 -25.63
CA GLY A 35 -16.95 -19.82 -24.63
C GLY A 35 -17.08 -18.81 -23.48
N VAL A 36 -16.76 -19.30 -22.29
CA VAL A 36 -16.56 -18.46 -21.09
C VAL A 36 -15.10 -18.51 -20.70
N VAL A 37 -14.46 -17.35 -20.59
CA VAL A 37 -13.06 -17.20 -20.17
C VAL A 37 -13.00 -16.69 -18.74
N LYS A 38 -11.91 -17.02 -18.05
CA LYS A 38 -11.67 -16.56 -16.68
C LYS A 38 -11.57 -15.03 -16.64
N ASP A 39 -12.03 -14.45 -15.54
CA ASP A 39 -11.92 -13.02 -15.28
C ASP A 39 -10.45 -12.54 -15.22
N VAL A 40 -10.19 -11.41 -15.88
CA VAL A 40 -8.87 -10.74 -15.90
C VAL A 40 -9.06 -9.30 -15.46
N ASN A 41 -8.23 -8.84 -14.53
CA ASN A 41 -8.24 -7.44 -14.11
C ASN A 41 -7.37 -6.61 -15.07
N TYR A 42 -7.98 -5.63 -15.73
CA TYR A 42 -7.32 -4.71 -16.65
C TYR A 42 -7.55 -3.23 -16.33
N ALA A 43 -8.39 -2.92 -15.33
CA ALA A 43 -8.82 -1.56 -14.99
C ALA A 43 -8.22 -1.04 -13.66
N GLY A 44 -7.36 -1.83 -13.02
CA GLY A 44 -6.72 -1.52 -11.74
C GLY A 44 -7.33 -2.27 -10.55
N VAL A 45 -6.64 -2.27 -9.42
CA VAL A 45 -7.01 -3.05 -8.23
C VAL A 45 -8.22 -2.52 -7.46
N GLU A 46 -8.58 -1.24 -7.66
CA GLU A 46 -9.77 -0.61 -7.07
C GLU A 46 -11.07 -1.14 -7.70
N GLN A 47 -11.05 -1.49 -8.99
CA GLN A 47 -12.27 -1.83 -9.73
C GLN A 47 -12.53 -3.35 -9.73
N THR A 48 -13.81 -3.70 -9.65
CA THR A 48 -14.26 -5.08 -9.93
C THR A 48 -14.01 -5.41 -11.40
N VAL A 49 -13.80 -6.69 -11.71
CA VAL A 49 -13.64 -7.11 -13.11
C VAL A 49 -14.88 -6.71 -13.89
N MET A 50 -14.67 -5.94 -14.96
CA MET A 50 -15.77 -5.50 -15.79
C MET A 50 -16.36 -6.67 -16.59
N PRO A 51 -17.68 -6.67 -16.84
CA PRO A 51 -18.29 -7.60 -17.78
C PRO A 51 -17.77 -7.38 -19.21
N ILE A 52 -17.21 -8.43 -19.83
CA ILE A 52 -16.66 -8.39 -21.18
C ILE A 52 -17.28 -9.48 -22.06
N VAL A 53 -17.67 -9.07 -23.27
CA VAL A 53 -18.04 -9.97 -24.37
C VAL A 53 -16.96 -9.90 -25.44
N TYR A 54 -16.50 -11.06 -25.89
CA TYR A 54 -15.58 -11.19 -27.00
C TYR A 54 -16.37 -11.59 -28.25
N PHE A 55 -16.20 -10.83 -29.32
CA PHE A 55 -16.81 -11.13 -30.61
C PHE A 55 -15.75 -11.58 -31.61
N ASN A 56 -16.16 -12.46 -32.52
CA ASN A 56 -15.36 -12.72 -33.70
C ASN A 56 -15.40 -11.50 -34.64
N TYR A 57 -14.23 -11.10 -35.13
CA TYR A 57 -14.03 -9.92 -35.97
C TYR A 57 -14.84 -9.97 -37.27
N ASP A 58 -14.76 -11.07 -38.02
CA ASP A 58 -15.35 -11.18 -39.37
C ASP A 58 -16.86 -11.35 -39.39
N ARG A 59 -17.48 -11.76 -38.28
CA ARG A 59 -18.88 -12.20 -38.25
C ARG A 59 -19.86 -11.16 -37.71
N ASN A 60 -19.39 -9.98 -37.30
CA ASN A 60 -20.20 -9.01 -36.56
C ASN A 60 -19.87 -7.56 -36.88
N TRP A 61 -20.69 -6.65 -36.35
CA TRP A 61 -20.55 -5.19 -36.44
C TRP A 61 -19.18 -4.65 -35.96
N VAL A 62 -18.44 -5.45 -35.20
CA VAL A 62 -17.11 -5.12 -34.66
C VAL A 62 -16.11 -4.78 -35.75
N LYS A 63 -16.23 -5.37 -36.96
CA LYS A 63 -15.36 -5.07 -38.10
C LYS A 63 -15.29 -3.58 -38.42
N ASN A 64 -16.40 -2.87 -38.27
CA ASN A 64 -16.53 -1.45 -38.60
C ASN A 64 -16.39 -0.54 -37.37
N ASN A 65 -16.08 -1.10 -36.18
CA ASN A 65 -16.03 -0.37 -34.91
C ASN A 65 -14.75 -0.69 -34.12
N MET A 66 -13.66 -1.00 -34.82
CA MET A 66 -12.39 -1.31 -34.20
C MET A 66 -11.58 -0.03 -33.96
N ASN A 67 -11.46 0.37 -32.70
CA ASN A 67 -10.73 1.58 -32.33
C ASN A 67 -9.26 1.32 -31.95
N ASN A 68 -8.92 0.09 -31.57
CA ASN A 68 -7.59 -0.28 -31.09
C ASN A 68 -7.19 -1.66 -31.62
N LEU A 69 -5.90 -1.84 -31.90
CA LEU A 69 -5.31 -3.11 -32.30
C LEU A 69 -4.24 -3.55 -31.29
N GLN A 70 -4.30 -4.80 -30.84
CA GLN A 70 -3.29 -5.38 -29.97
C GLN A 70 -2.40 -6.33 -30.76
N ILE A 71 -1.09 -6.08 -30.74
CA ILE A 71 -0.10 -6.88 -31.48
C ILE A 71 0.87 -7.49 -30.48
N LYS A 72 0.97 -8.82 -30.48
CA LYS A 72 1.97 -9.53 -29.69
C LYS A 72 3.26 -9.63 -30.48
N ILE A 73 4.32 -9.00 -29.98
CA ILE A 73 5.65 -9.01 -30.60
C ILE A 73 6.60 -9.96 -29.88
N SER A 74 7.62 -10.44 -30.60
CA SER A 74 8.73 -11.20 -30.02
C SER A 74 9.71 -10.28 -29.29
N GLY A 75 10.22 -10.70 -28.14
CA GLY A 75 11.15 -9.89 -27.33
C GLY A 75 12.58 -9.76 -27.89
N LYS A 76 12.89 -10.36 -29.05
CA LYS A 76 14.25 -10.38 -29.62
C LYS A 76 14.68 -9.05 -30.25
N ASP A 77 13.75 -8.34 -30.91
CA ASP A 77 14.01 -7.07 -31.62
C ASP A 77 12.76 -6.18 -31.53
N ILE A 78 12.55 -5.58 -30.35
CA ILE A 78 11.37 -4.73 -30.10
C ILE A 78 11.44 -3.46 -30.96
N ASN A 79 12.56 -2.75 -30.94
CA ASN A 79 12.70 -1.47 -31.63
C ASN A 79 12.59 -1.61 -33.16
N GLY A 80 13.26 -2.61 -33.75
CA GLY A 80 13.16 -2.85 -35.19
C GLY A 80 11.76 -3.32 -35.59
N THR A 81 11.08 -4.09 -34.75
CA THR A 81 9.69 -4.51 -35.01
C THR A 81 8.74 -3.30 -34.97
N LEU A 82 8.89 -2.40 -33.99
CA LEU A 82 8.09 -1.18 -33.92
C LEU A 82 8.33 -0.27 -35.13
N ALA A 83 9.58 -0.16 -35.61
CA ALA A 83 9.89 0.61 -36.81
C ALA A 83 9.20 0.02 -38.06
N ARG A 84 9.25 -1.31 -38.24
CA ARG A 84 8.56 -2.00 -39.33
C ARG A 84 7.05 -1.86 -39.26
N ILE A 85 6.46 -1.96 -38.05
CA ILE A 85 5.02 -1.74 -37.85
C ILE A 85 4.63 -0.31 -38.20
N LYS A 86 5.41 0.68 -37.73
CA LYS A 86 5.18 2.10 -38.04
C LYS A 86 5.20 2.33 -39.55
N GLU A 87 6.22 1.85 -40.23
CA GLU A 87 6.35 1.98 -41.69
C GLU A 87 5.15 1.34 -42.41
N PHE A 88 4.79 0.11 -42.06
CA PHE A 88 3.63 -0.58 -42.64
C PHE A 88 2.33 0.19 -42.39
N TRP A 89 2.13 0.71 -41.17
CA TRP A 89 0.94 1.47 -40.80
C TRP A 89 0.80 2.73 -41.65
N THR A 90 1.86 3.53 -41.73
CA THR A 90 1.84 4.82 -42.42
C THR A 90 1.85 4.73 -43.94
N THR A 91 2.30 3.59 -44.51
CA THR A 91 2.47 3.43 -45.97
C THR A 91 1.43 2.52 -46.62
N LYS A 92 0.96 1.47 -45.93
CA LYS A 92 0.12 0.42 -46.53
C LYS A 92 -1.21 0.22 -45.83
N ALA A 93 -1.27 0.32 -44.51
CA ALA A 93 -2.48 0.02 -43.76
C ALA A 93 -3.47 1.19 -43.77
N GLU A 94 -3.06 2.34 -43.20
CA GLU A 94 -3.92 3.53 -43.05
C GLU A 94 -3.11 4.82 -43.30
N PRO A 95 -2.76 5.13 -44.57
CA PRO A 95 -2.04 6.34 -44.91
C PRO A 95 -2.83 7.59 -44.51
N GLY A 96 -2.27 8.41 -43.61
CA GLY A 96 -2.90 9.63 -43.09
C GLY A 96 -3.35 9.56 -41.63
N TYR A 97 -3.40 8.37 -41.02
CA TYR A 97 -3.64 8.22 -39.59
C TYR A 97 -2.32 8.19 -38.78
N PRO A 98 -2.25 8.91 -37.64
CA PRO A 98 -1.05 8.89 -36.80
C PRO A 98 -0.80 7.49 -36.23
N TYR A 99 0.46 7.07 -36.22
CA TYR A 99 0.89 5.85 -35.56
C TYR A 99 1.13 6.13 -34.08
N GLU A 100 0.18 5.72 -33.24
CA GLU A 100 0.27 5.75 -31.79
C GLU A 100 0.28 4.34 -31.23
N PHE A 101 1.17 4.07 -30.29
CA PHE A 101 1.22 2.80 -29.59
C PHE A 101 1.55 3.00 -28.13
N GLU A 102 0.97 2.16 -27.28
CA GLU A 102 1.38 2.01 -25.89
C GLU A 102 1.64 0.54 -25.60
N PHE A 103 2.67 0.28 -24.79
CA PHE A 103 2.85 -1.07 -24.27
C PHE A 103 1.87 -1.35 -23.14
N VAL A 104 1.34 -2.57 -23.13
CA VAL A 104 0.34 -3.02 -22.14
C VAL A 104 0.90 -2.97 -20.71
N ASP A 105 2.18 -3.30 -20.51
CA ASP A 105 2.84 -3.23 -19.20
C ASP A 105 2.95 -1.79 -18.70
N LYS A 106 3.28 -0.83 -19.58
CA LYS A 106 3.31 0.60 -19.25
C LYS A 106 1.93 1.13 -18.90
N GLN A 107 0.91 0.75 -19.67
CA GLN A 107 -0.47 1.14 -19.40
C GLN A 107 -0.95 0.59 -18.06
N PHE A 108 -0.61 -0.67 -17.75
CA PHE A 108 -0.88 -1.27 -16.45
C PHE A 108 -0.11 -0.57 -15.32
N ALA A 109 1.17 -0.24 -15.52
CA ALA A 109 1.98 0.48 -14.52
C ALA A 109 1.40 1.87 -14.16
N LYS A 110 0.80 2.58 -15.13
CA LYS A 110 0.08 3.85 -14.88
C LYS A 110 -1.06 3.67 -13.86
N THR A 111 -1.75 2.53 -13.85
CA THR A 111 -2.81 2.25 -12.86
C THR A 111 -2.29 2.19 -11.42
N PHE A 112 -0.99 1.93 -11.22
CA PHE A 112 -0.36 1.89 -9.89
C PHE A 112 0.32 3.20 -9.48
N GLU A 113 0.49 4.15 -10.40
CA GLU A 113 1.22 5.39 -10.14
C GLU A 113 0.59 6.22 -9.02
N LYS A 114 -0.76 6.24 -8.96
CA LYS A 114 -1.52 6.88 -7.88
C LYS A 114 -1.16 6.29 -6.51
N PHE A 115 -1.11 4.97 -6.37
CA PHE A 115 -0.76 4.31 -5.11
C PHE A 115 0.69 4.55 -4.72
N GLN A 116 1.62 4.52 -5.68
CA GLN A 116 3.03 4.79 -5.40
C GLN A 116 3.23 6.23 -4.90
N LYS A 117 2.54 7.20 -5.50
CA LYS A 117 2.53 8.59 -5.04
C LYS A 117 1.96 8.71 -3.62
N GLN A 118 0.83 8.05 -3.35
CA GLN A 118 0.20 8.06 -2.03
C GLN A 118 1.09 7.41 -0.96
N GLN A 119 1.71 6.26 -1.26
CA GLN A 119 2.68 5.61 -0.40
C GLN A 119 3.87 6.54 -0.08
N THR A 120 4.38 7.25 -1.09
CA THR A 120 5.50 8.18 -0.93
C THR A 120 5.14 9.37 -0.03
N LEU A 121 3.94 9.93 -0.21
CA LEU A 121 3.41 11.01 0.63
C LEU A 121 3.27 10.55 2.08
N PHE A 122 2.61 9.42 2.33
CA PHE A 122 2.47 8.88 3.69
C PHE A 122 3.81 8.54 4.33
N THR A 123 4.75 7.99 3.57
CA THR A 123 6.10 7.68 4.09
C THR A 123 6.82 8.95 4.51
N THR A 124 6.79 9.99 3.69
CA THR A 124 7.40 11.29 4.01
C THR A 124 6.78 11.92 5.25
N LEU A 125 5.44 11.94 5.34
CA LEU A 125 4.73 12.46 6.51
C LEU A 125 5.04 11.67 7.77
N ASN A 126 5.11 10.34 7.68
CA ASN A 126 5.48 9.47 8.81
C ASN A 126 6.90 9.76 9.32
N ILE A 127 7.86 10.02 8.42
CA ILE A 127 9.23 10.40 8.83
C ILE A 127 9.20 11.71 9.63
N VAL A 128 8.46 12.72 9.15
CA VAL A 128 8.32 14.00 9.86
C VAL A 128 7.68 13.82 11.23
N VAL A 129 6.57 13.07 11.31
CA VAL A 129 5.89 12.77 12.58
C VAL A 129 6.82 12.01 13.54
N LEU A 130 7.61 11.06 13.04
CA LEU A 130 8.56 10.31 13.84
C LEU A 130 9.66 11.21 14.42
N VAL A 131 10.19 12.14 13.64
CA VAL A 131 11.18 13.13 14.13
C VAL A 131 10.57 14.01 15.23
N ILE A 132 9.34 14.50 15.03
CA ILE A 132 8.63 15.32 16.04
C ILE A 132 8.38 14.51 17.32
N ALA A 133 7.95 13.25 17.19
CA ALA A 133 7.74 12.36 18.32
C ALA A 133 9.03 12.10 19.11
N LEU A 134 10.16 11.91 18.41
CA LEU A 134 11.48 11.74 19.05
C LEU A 134 11.93 13.01 19.79
N LEU A 135 11.70 14.20 19.21
CA LEU A 135 11.97 15.47 19.89
C LEU A 135 11.09 15.63 21.15
N GLY A 136 9.81 15.28 21.06
CA GLY A 136 8.89 15.28 22.20
C GLY A 136 9.33 14.32 23.30
N LEU A 137 9.69 13.08 22.94
CA LEU A 137 10.21 12.10 23.88
C LEU A 137 11.52 12.56 24.53
N PHE A 138 12.41 13.19 23.75
CA PHE A 138 13.66 13.76 24.24
C PHE A 138 13.39 14.89 25.26
N ALA A 139 12.48 15.81 24.95
CA ALA A 139 12.12 16.92 25.82
C ALA A 139 11.47 16.45 27.12
N LEU A 140 10.49 15.54 27.02
CA LEU A 140 9.80 14.96 28.16
C LEU A 140 10.76 14.16 29.06
N SER A 141 11.65 13.36 28.46
CA SER A 141 12.68 12.63 29.20
C SER A 141 13.64 13.59 29.92
N SER A 142 14.03 14.70 29.30
CA SER A 142 14.92 15.68 29.93
C SER A 142 14.28 16.33 31.16
N LEU A 143 13.02 16.77 31.03
CA LEU A 143 12.28 17.42 32.12
C LEU A 143 12.01 16.46 33.29
N LEU A 144 11.65 15.21 33.00
CA LEU A 144 11.43 14.20 34.03
C LEU A 144 12.73 13.80 34.74
N ILE A 145 13.85 13.74 34.01
CA ILE A 145 15.16 13.51 34.64
C ILE A 145 15.47 14.65 35.60
N GLU A 146 15.27 15.91 35.21
CA GLU A 146 15.51 17.05 36.11
C GLU A 146 14.65 17.01 37.37
N GLN A 147 13.37 16.66 37.24
CA GLN A 147 12.47 16.49 38.39
C GLN A 147 12.85 15.29 39.26
N LYS A 148 13.41 14.23 38.67
CA LYS A 148 13.81 13.00 39.36
C LYS A 148 15.26 13.01 39.82
N LEU A 149 16.05 14.04 39.51
CA LEU A 149 17.46 14.14 39.91
C LEU A 149 17.63 14.07 41.42
N LYS A 150 16.71 14.63 42.22
CA LYS A 150 16.75 14.53 43.69
C LYS A 150 16.58 13.08 44.16
N ASP A 151 15.59 12.36 43.63
CA ASP A 151 15.36 10.94 43.95
C ASP A 151 16.56 10.06 43.53
N VAL A 152 17.12 10.33 42.34
CA VAL A 152 18.31 9.64 41.81
C VAL A 152 19.56 9.94 42.63
N ALA A 153 19.76 11.20 43.05
CA ALA A 153 20.88 11.63 43.87
C ALA A 153 20.85 10.95 45.25
N ILE A 154 19.70 10.93 45.91
CA ILE A 154 19.51 10.28 47.22
C ILE A 154 19.75 8.77 47.11
N LYS A 155 19.18 8.10 46.10
CA LYS A 155 19.41 6.66 45.88
C LYS A 155 20.87 6.34 45.61
N LYS A 156 21.56 7.19 44.83
CA LYS A 156 22.98 7.01 44.48
C LYS A 156 23.91 7.25 45.68
N THR A 157 23.61 8.21 46.56
CA THR A 157 24.36 8.38 47.83
C THR A 157 24.12 7.25 48.83
N LEU A 158 22.94 6.63 48.78
CA LEU A 158 22.59 5.42 49.54
C LEU A 158 23.16 4.12 48.92
N GLY A 159 23.95 4.20 47.85
CA GLY A 159 24.64 3.05 47.25
C GLY A 159 23.82 2.25 46.23
N ALA A 160 22.73 2.79 45.69
CA ALA A 160 21.97 2.12 44.64
C ALA A 160 22.77 1.99 43.34
N ASP A 161 22.73 0.79 42.74
CA ASP A 161 23.36 0.52 41.45
C ASP A 161 22.74 1.38 40.32
N GLU A 162 23.61 1.91 39.45
CA GLU A 162 23.22 2.81 38.36
C GLU A 162 22.24 2.13 37.39
N LYS A 163 22.38 0.81 37.21
CA LYS A 163 21.49 0.01 36.35
C LYS A 163 20.07 -0.04 36.88
N THR A 164 19.89 -0.12 38.19
CA THR A 164 18.56 -0.16 38.84
C THR A 164 17.79 1.13 38.59
N ILE A 165 18.49 2.28 38.64
CA ILE A 165 17.89 3.60 38.39
C ILE A 165 17.46 3.73 36.92
N VAL A 166 18.33 3.32 35.99
CA VAL A 166 18.03 3.32 34.54
C VAL A 166 16.84 2.41 34.22
N TRP A 167 16.78 1.22 34.84
CA TRP A 167 15.69 0.27 34.63
C TRP A 167 14.35 0.79 35.13
N ASP A 168 14.30 1.36 36.33
CA ASP A 168 13.07 1.92 36.91
C ASP A 168 12.46 3.02 36.03
N LEU A 169 13.32 3.88 35.47
CA LEU A 169 12.91 4.95 34.57
C LEU A 169 12.40 4.37 33.24
N THR A 170 13.15 3.45 32.65
CA THR A 170 12.83 2.84 31.35
C THR A 170 11.55 2.02 31.41
N LYS A 171 11.32 1.26 32.49
CA LYS A 171 10.12 0.45 32.68
C LYS A 171 8.84 1.29 32.66
N ARG A 172 8.85 2.48 33.28
CA ARG A 172 7.69 3.39 33.29
C ARG A 172 7.35 3.87 31.87
N PHE A 173 8.35 4.24 31.08
CA PHE A 173 8.15 4.65 29.69
C PHE A 173 7.67 3.51 28.79
N LEU A 174 8.25 2.31 28.94
CA LEU A 174 7.80 1.14 28.19
C LEU A 174 6.33 0.84 28.48
N LEU A 175 5.88 0.94 29.73
CA LEU A 175 4.48 0.70 30.09
C LEU A 175 3.53 1.71 29.43
N ILE A 176 3.90 2.99 29.40
CA ILE A 176 3.14 4.03 28.69
C ILE A 176 3.09 3.73 27.18
N CYS A 177 4.20 3.33 26.57
CA CYS A 177 4.25 2.97 25.15
C CYS A 177 3.37 1.76 24.83
N VAL A 178 3.40 0.72 25.67
CA VAL A 178 2.53 -0.45 25.49
C VAL A 178 1.07 -0.03 25.52
N LEU A 179 0.64 0.74 26.53
CA LEU A 179 -0.74 1.24 26.61
C LEU A 179 -1.13 2.07 25.38
N ALA A 180 -0.24 2.95 24.91
CA ALA A 180 -0.48 3.76 23.72
C ALA A 180 -0.64 2.90 22.45
N VAL A 181 0.16 1.85 22.28
CA VAL A 181 0.04 0.90 21.16
C VAL A 181 -1.29 0.15 21.22
N PHE A 182 -1.66 -0.37 22.39
CA PHE A 182 -2.93 -1.06 22.58
C PHE A 182 -4.12 -0.16 22.24
N MET A 183 -4.06 1.12 22.61
CA MET A 183 -5.07 2.09 22.19
C MET A 183 -5.01 2.39 20.69
N SER A 184 -3.82 2.44 20.08
CA SER A 184 -3.66 2.76 18.65
C SER A 184 -4.17 1.65 17.71
N ILE A 185 -4.04 0.38 18.08
CA ILE A 185 -4.48 -0.77 17.26
C ILE A 185 -5.94 -0.66 16.78
N PRO A 186 -6.97 -0.47 17.63
CA PRO A 186 -8.35 -0.38 17.18
C PRO A 186 -8.60 0.81 16.26
N PHE A 187 -7.99 1.97 16.52
CA PHE A 187 -8.11 3.14 15.64
C PHE A 187 -7.46 2.88 14.28
N GLY A 188 -6.25 2.30 14.28
CA GLY A 188 -5.54 1.94 13.05
C GLY A 188 -6.26 0.88 12.23
N TYR A 189 -6.84 -0.12 12.90
CA TYR A 189 -7.66 -1.14 12.26
C TYR A 189 -8.92 -0.53 11.63
N TYR A 190 -9.65 0.31 12.36
CA TYR A 190 -10.86 0.96 11.82
C TYR A 190 -10.54 1.82 10.59
N ALA A 191 -9.53 2.68 10.67
CA ALA A 191 -9.13 3.55 9.56
C ALA A 191 -8.67 2.76 8.33
N MET A 192 -7.87 1.71 8.54
CA MET A 192 -7.42 0.84 7.45
C MET A 192 -8.58 0.05 6.84
N ASN A 193 -9.58 -0.33 7.64
CA ASN A 193 -10.73 -1.09 7.17
C ASN A 193 -11.59 -0.23 6.26
N GLU A 194 -11.82 1.02 6.66
CA GLU A 194 -12.55 1.98 5.85
C GLU A 194 -11.84 2.24 4.53
N TRP A 195 -10.51 2.44 4.57
CA TRP A 195 -9.71 2.64 3.37
C TRP A 195 -9.71 1.41 2.44
N LEU A 196 -9.62 0.20 2.99
CA LEU A 196 -9.65 -1.04 2.20
C LEU A 196 -11.03 -1.39 1.61
N LYS A 197 -12.12 -0.73 2.04
CA LYS A 197 -13.45 -0.91 1.43
C LYS A 197 -13.52 -0.37 0.00
N ASP A 198 -12.72 0.64 -0.32
CA ASP A 198 -12.67 1.24 -1.65
C ASP A 198 -11.99 0.32 -2.70
N PHE A 199 -11.43 -0.81 -2.25
CA PHE A 199 -10.75 -1.78 -3.10
C PHE A 199 -11.60 -3.03 -3.30
N ALA A 200 -11.94 -3.32 -4.56
CA ALA A 200 -12.61 -4.56 -4.95
C ALA A 200 -11.77 -5.80 -4.60
N TYR A 201 -10.45 -5.71 -4.75
CA TYR A 201 -9.49 -6.75 -4.39
C TYR A 201 -8.61 -6.28 -3.23
N ARG A 202 -9.09 -6.51 -2.01
CA ARG A 202 -8.39 -6.15 -0.77
C ARG A 202 -7.68 -7.34 -0.13
N ILE A 203 -6.58 -7.06 0.56
CA ILE A 203 -5.95 -8.04 1.45
C ILE A 203 -6.79 -8.20 2.72
N GLU A 204 -6.80 -9.39 3.28
CA GLU A 204 -7.23 -9.58 4.67
C GLU A 204 -6.21 -8.91 5.57
N MET A 205 -6.66 -8.17 6.60
CA MET A 205 -5.76 -7.41 7.47
C MET A 205 -4.85 -8.36 8.25
N PRO A 206 -3.56 -8.46 7.92
CA PRO A 206 -2.67 -9.31 8.67
C PRO A 206 -2.39 -8.67 10.03
N VAL A 207 -2.27 -9.49 11.08
CA VAL A 207 -1.94 -9.00 12.43
C VAL A 207 -0.45 -8.60 12.53
N TRP A 208 0.40 -9.14 11.65
CA TRP A 208 1.85 -8.98 11.70
C TRP A 208 2.37 -7.52 11.66
N PRO A 209 1.84 -6.59 10.82
CA PRO A 209 2.28 -5.20 10.83
C PRO A 209 2.08 -4.50 12.19
N TYR A 210 1.03 -4.87 12.94
CA TYR A 210 0.79 -4.32 14.27
C TYR A 210 1.83 -4.82 15.28
N ILE A 211 2.16 -6.11 15.22
CA ILE A 211 3.21 -6.71 16.06
C ILE A 211 4.57 -6.09 15.72
N LEU A 212 4.91 -5.97 14.43
CA LEU A 212 6.16 -5.38 13.99
C LEU A 212 6.27 -3.91 14.42
N SER A 213 5.20 -3.13 14.27
CA SER A 213 5.16 -1.73 14.71
C SER A 213 5.32 -1.60 16.23
N MET A 214 4.68 -2.48 17.00
CA MET A 214 4.83 -2.55 18.45
C MET A 214 6.29 -2.83 18.84
N LEU A 215 6.92 -3.84 18.24
CA LEU A 215 8.31 -4.19 18.51
C LEU A 215 9.26 -3.04 18.16
N LEU A 216 9.10 -2.44 16.99
CA LEU A 216 9.94 -1.31 16.56
C LEU A 216 9.80 -0.12 17.50
N LEU A 217 8.58 0.22 17.93
CA LEU A 217 8.35 1.31 18.86
C LEU A 217 8.97 1.03 20.23
N LEU A 218 8.83 -0.20 20.75
CA LEU A 218 9.42 -0.57 22.03
C LEU A 218 10.95 -0.54 21.99
N ILE A 219 11.57 -1.04 20.92
CA ILE A 219 13.02 -0.96 20.72
C ILE A 219 13.46 0.51 20.66
N LEU A 220 12.76 1.33 19.88
CA LEU A 220 13.10 2.75 19.74
C LEU A 220 13.01 3.49 21.08
N THR A 221 11.91 3.32 21.82
CA THR A 221 11.74 3.90 23.15
C THR A 221 12.81 3.42 24.11
N PHE A 222 13.09 2.12 24.13
CA PHE A 222 14.10 1.53 24.99
C PHE A 222 15.48 2.15 24.74
N VAL A 223 15.89 2.27 23.48
CA VAL A 223 17.18 2.86 23.09
C VAL A 223 17.26 4.32 23.53
N VAL A 224 16.24 5.13 23.22
CA VAL A 224 16.25 6.58 23.54
C VAL A 224 16.28 6.82 25.05
N VAL A 225 15.42 6.15 25.81
CA VAL A 225 15.30 6.35 27.26
C VAL A 225 16.52 5.80 27.99
N SER A 226 17.05 4.64 27.59
CA SER A 226 18.25 4.05 28.20
C SER A 226 19.48 4.93 28.02
N LEU A 227 19.70 5.46 26.81
CA LEU A 227 20.82 6.38 26.53
C LEU A 227 20.72 7.67 27.37
N LYS A 228 19.50 8.18 27.56
CA LYS A 228 19.25 9.38 28.36
C LYS A 228 19.45 9.15 29.84
N ALA A 229 18.87 8.09 30.38
CA ALA A 229 19.00 7.71 31.78
C ALA A 229 20.48 7.45 32.14
N TYR A 230 21.22 6.76 31.28
CA TYR A 230 22.66 6.52 31.47
C TYR A 230 23.50 7.80 31.45
N ARG A 231 23.17 8.76 30.57
CA ARG A 231 23.85 10.07 30.59
C ARG A 231 23.56 10.83 31.88
N ALA A 232 22.35 10.72 32.42
CA ALA A 232 21.97 11.39 33.66
C ALA A 232 22.71 10.85 34.89
N THR A 233 22.96 9.54 34.98
CA THR A 233 23.71 8.96 36.11
C THR A 233 25.19 9.38 36.13
N LYS A 234 25.75 9.77 34.97
CA LYS A 234 27.15 10.20 34.81
C LYS A 234 27.41 11.68 35.11
N ILE A 235 26.38 12.51 35.26
CA ILE A 235 26.57 13.93 35.59
C ILE A 235 27.09 14.04 37.04
N ASN A 236 28.11 14.87 37.25
CA ASN A 236 28.73 15.11 38.57
C ASN A 236 27.69 15.68 39.55
N LEU A 237 27.09 14.80 40.35
CA LEU A 237 26.09 15.10 41.39
C LEU A 237 26.58 16.11 42.44
N VAL A 238 27.90 16.24 42.61
CA VAL A 238 28.54 17.17 43.56
C VAL A 238 28.19 18.64 43.25
N LYS A 239 27.84 18.97 42.00
CA LYS A 239 27.49 20.35 41.61
C LYS A 239 26.05 20.74 41.99
N TYR A 240 25.16 19.75 42.19
CA TYR A 240 23.73 19.98 42.48
C TYR A 240 23.39 19.87 43.97
N LEU A 241 24.23 19.22 44.78
CA LEU A 241 24.12 19.23 46.25
C LEU A 241 24.62 20.54 46.88
N LYS A 242 25.34 21.37 46.11
CA LYS A 242 25.95 22.63 46.58
C LYS A 242 25.12 23.88 46.25
N TYR A 243 23.93 23.69 45.69
CA TYR A 243 22.93 24.76 45.51
C TYR A 243 21.94 24.75 46.69
N GLU A 244 22.50 24.70 47.90
CA GLU A 244 21.97 25.27 49.14
C GLU A 244 23.16 25.90 49.86
#